data_AF-A0A6N8VBY5-F1
#
_entry.id   AF-A0A6N8VBY5-F1
#
_cell.length_a   1.000
_cell.length_b   1.000
_cell.length_c   1.000
_cell.angle_alpha   90.00
_cell.angle_beta   90.00
_cell.angle_gamma   90.00
#
_symmetry.space_group_name_H-M   'P 1'
#
loop_
_entity.id
_entity.type
_entity.pdbx_description
1 polymer ?
#
loop_
_entity_poly.entity_id
_entity_poly.type
_entity_poly.pdbx_seq_one_letter_code
_entity_poly.pdbx_strand_id
1 'polypeptide(L)'
;MRRGLFALVFGLFLGGLFTKLAEVFLPQSAARAFLTTSVSQSVGPFFLDLVSVSITLGPVSIALNVLTLVGILIVAVAVRSWI
;
A
#
# COMPACT_ATOMS: atom_id res chain seq x y z
N MET A 1 -18.97 1.21 5.89
CA MET A 1 -17.73 2.03 5.95
C MET A 1 -16.53 1.29 6.56
N ARG A 2 -16.58 0.80 7.81
CA ARG A 2 -15.40 0.30 8.55
C ARG A 2 -14.64 -0.89 7.90
N ARG A 3 -15.35 -1.80 7.23
CA ARG A 3 -14.76 -3.01 6.59
C ARG A 3 -13.84 -2.70 5.39
N GLY A 4 -14.21 -1.72 4.57
CA GLY A 4 -13.42 -1.34 3.39
C GLY A 4 -12.07 -0.74 3.76
N LEU A 5 -12.01 -0.02 4.87
CA LEU A 5 -10.76 0.55 5.39
C LEU A 5 -9.77 -0.55 5.81
N PHE A 6 -10.26 -1.61 6.47
CA PHE A 6 -9.42 -2.76 6.81
C PHE A 6 -8.90 -3.49 5.57
N ALA A 7 -9.77 -3.71 4.59
CA ALA A 7 -9.36 -4.32 3.33
C ALA A 7 -8.29 -3.49 2.60
N LEU A 8 -8.42 -2.16 2.63
CA LEU A 8 -7.45 -1.26 2.05
C LEU A 8 -6.11 -1.30 2.80
N VAL A 9 -6.11 -1.17 4.13
CA VAL A 9 -4.88 -1.11 4.95
C VAL A 9 -4.12 -2.45 4.88
N PHE A 10 -4.80 -3.56 5.16
CA PHE A 10 -4.16 -4.88 5.12
C PHE A 10 -3.81 -5.32 3.71
N GLY A 11 -4.65 -4.97 2.73
CA GLY A 11 -4.41 -5.25 1.33
C GLY A 11 -3.18 -4.54 0.77
N LEU A 12 -3.03 -3.25 1.12
CA LEU A 12 -1.90 -2.44 0.71
C LEU A 12 -0.61 -2.91 1.39
N PHE A 13 -0.70 -3.32 2.66
CA PHE A 13 0.42 -3.96 3.37
C PHE A 13 0.84 -5.26 2.69
N LEU A 14 -0.10 -6.17 2.43
CA LEU A 14 0.16 -7.46 1.80
C LEU A 14 0.74 -7.32 0.39
N GLY A 15 0.17 -6.43 -0.43
CA GLY A 15 0.68 -6.24 -1.78
C GLY A 15 1.98 -5.43 -1.84
N GLY A 16 2.28 -4.61 -0.83
CA GLY A 16 3.61 -4.05 -0.61
C GLY A 16 4.66 -5.13 -0.33
N LEU A 17 4.32 -6.13 0.50
CA LEU A 17 5.18 -7.30 0.72
C LEU A 17 5.39 -8.09 -0.58
N PHE A 18 4.35 -8.32 -1.37
CA PHE A 18 4.49 -8.96 -2.68
C PHE A 18 5.42 -8.16 -3.60
N THR A 19 5.32 -6.83 -3.60
CA THR A 19 6.22 -5.97 -4.38
C THR A 19 7.67 -6.20 -3.98
N LYS A 20 7.97 -6.23 -2.68
CA LYS A 20 9.32 -6.50 -2.18
C LYS A 20 9.79 -7.91 -2.51
N LEU A 21 8.91 -8.91 -2.42
CA LEU A 21 9.23 -10.27 -2.85
C LEU A 21 9.53 -10.33 -4.35
N ALA A 22 8.75 -9.65 -5.19
CA ALA A 22 9.00 -9.57 -6.62
C ALA A 22 10.35 -8.90 -6.92
N GLU A 23 10.72 -7.86 -6.18
CA GLU A 23 12.03 -7.20 -6.33
C GLU A 23 13.21 -8.10 -5.94
N VAL A 24 13.04 -8.97 -4.94
CA VAL A 24 14.11 -9.84 -4.43
C VAL A 24 14.22 -11.14 -5.22
N PHE A 25 13.09 -11.75 -5.58
CA PHE A 25 13.06 -13.08 -6.23
C PHE A 25 13.12 -13.02 -7.76
N LEU A 26 12.61 -11.95 -8.40
CA LEU A 26 12.62 -11.87 -9.87
C LEU A 26 13.90 -11.18 -10.37
N PRO A 27 14.62 -11.80 -11.33
CA PRO A 27 15.71 -11.13 -12.01
C PRO A 27 15.19 -9.95 -12.83
N GLN A 28 16.08 -9.02 -13.17
CA GLN A 28 15.76 -7.81 -13.90
C GLN A 28 15.17 -8.16 -15.28
N SER A 29 13.85 -8.01 -15.40
CA SER A 29 13.07 -8.46 -16.56
C SER A 29 11.88 -7.53 -16.79
N ALA A 30 11.34 -7.53 -18.01
CA ALA A 30 10.17 -6.71 -18.36
C ALA A 30 8.95 -7.05 -17.49
N ALA A 31 8.79 -8.33 -17.12
CA ALA A 31 7.73 -8.77 -16.22
C ALA A 31 7.87 -8.15 -14.83
N ARG A 32 9.08 -8.17 -14.23
CA ARG A 32 9.33 -7.49 -12.96
C ARG A 32 9.02 -6.00 -13.05
N ALA A 33 9.51 -5.33 -14.09
CA ALA A 33 9.29 -3.89 -14.27
C ALA A 33 7.79 -3.54 -14.34
N PHE A 34 7.00 -4.32 -15.08
CA PHE A 34 5.55 -4.13 -15.17
C PHE A 34 4.86 -4.35 -13.81
N LEU A 35 5.23 -5.41 -13.10
CA LEU A 35 4.66 -5.75 -11.79
C LEU A 35 4.99 -4.69 -10.72
N THR A 36 6.21 -4.16 -10.72
CA THR A 36 6.66 -3.16 -9.74
C THR A 36 6.37 -1.72 -10.16
N THR A 37 5.87 -1.49 -11.37
CA THR A 37 5.49 -0.14 -11.82
C THR A 37 4.42 0.41 -10.90
N SER A 38 4.78 1.47 -10.16
CA SER A 38 3.93 2.08 -9.16
C SER A 38 3.60 3.52 -9.52
N VAL A 39 2.35 3.89 -9.28
CA VAL A 39 1.91 5.28 -9.22
C VAL A 39 2.00 5.70 -7.76
N SER A 40 2.88 6.65 -7.47
CA SER A 40 3.02 7.21 -6.13
C SER A 40 2.13 8.44 -6.00
N GLN A 41 1.21 8.41 -5.05
CA GLN A 41 0.41 9.56 -4.65
C GLN A 41 0.84 9.98 -3.25
N SER A 42 1.26 11.23 -3.13
CA SER A 42 1.66 11.82 -1.86
C SER A 42 0.46 12.50 -1.22
N VAL A 43 0.05 12.01 -0.06
CA VAL A 43 -0.93 12.72 0.79
C VAL A 43 -0.12 13.65 1.70
N GLY A 44 -0.56 14.91 1.79
CA GLY A 44 0.19 16.07 2.28
C GLY A 44 0.89 15.95 3.64
N PRO A 45 1.62 17.00 4.07
CA PRO A 45 2.31 17.01 5.36
C PRO A 45 1.29 16.83 6.48
N PHE A 46 1.45 15.77 7.27
CA PHE A 46 0.60 15.51 8.43
C PHE A 46 1.12 16.36 9.59
N PHE A 47 0.38 17.39 9.94
CA PHE A 47 0.67 18.21 11.11
C PHE A 47 0.02 17.57 12.33
N LEU A 48 0.84 17.03 13.24
CA LEU A 48 0.41 16.77 14.61
C LEU A 48 0.73 18.00 15.44
N ASP A 49 -0.30 18.80 15.70
CA ASP A 49 -0.21 19.95 16.59
C ASP A 49 -0.46 19.48 18.03
N LEU A 50 0.60 19.32 18.83
CA LEU A 50 0.49 19.15 20.27
C LEU A 50 0.62 20.53 20.90
N VAL A 51 -0.14 20.76 21.97
CA VAL A 51 -0.26 22.04 22.73
C VAL A 51 1.07 22.77 23.01
N SER A 52 2.22 22.09 22.96
CA SER A 52 3.54 22.72 23.11
C SER A 52 4.59 22.29 22.08
N VAL A 53 4.30 21.35 21.18
CA VAL A 53 5.25 20.83 20.17
C VAL A 53 4.50 20.48 18.89
N SER A 54 4.92 21.06 17.76
CA SER A 54 4.42 20.64 16.45
C SER A 54 5.35 19.58 15.85
N ILE A 55 4.78 18.41 15.52
CA ILE A 55 5.49 17.35 14.80
C ILE A 55 4.96 17.33 13.37
N THR A 56 5.83 17.69 12.42
CA THR A 56 5.53 17.58 10.99
C THR A 56 5.96 16.20 10.51
N LEU A 57 5.00 15.30 10.32
CA LEU A 57 5.25 14.09 9.54
C LEU A 57 5.28 14.51 8.07
N GLY A 58 6.42 14.26 7.42
CA GLY A 58 6.58 14.49 5.98
C GLY A 58 5.47 13.81 5.17
N PRO A 59 5.23 14.25 3.93
CA PRO A 59 4.15 13.72 3.10
C PRO A 59 4.24 12.20 2.98
N VAL A 60 3.15 11.53 3.34
CA VAL A 60 3.06 10.07 3.28
C VAL A 60 2.79 9.70 1.82
N SER A 61 3.75 9.04 1.19
CA SER A 61 3.60 8.52 -0.17
C SER A 61 3.02 7.12 -0.15
N ILE A 62 1.94 6.93 -0.90
CA ILE A 62 1.32 5.64 -1.13
C ILE A 62 1.65 5.23 -2.55
N ALA A 63 2.45 4.19 -2.70
CA ALA A 63 2.80 3.61 -3.99
C ALA A 63 1.80 2.50 -4.34
N LEU A 64 1.04 2.69 -5.43
CA LEU A 64 0.10 1.72 -5.96
C LEU A 64 0.65 1.08 -7.22
N ASN A 65 0.89 -0.23 -7.18
CA ASN A 65 1.24 -1.06 -8.33
C ASN A 65 0.28 -2.26 -8.48
N VAL A 66 0.51 -3.07 -9.51
CA VAL A 66 -0.29 -4.28 -9.78
C VAL A 66 -0.33 -5.21 -8.56
N LEU A 67 0.78 -5.39 -7.86
CA LEU A 67 0.87 -6.30 -6.70
C LEU A 67 0.11 -5.77 -5.49
N THR A 68 0.11 -4.45 -5.26
CA THR A 68 -0.74 -3.80 -4.25
C THR A 68 -2.22 -3.97 -4.54
N LEU A 69 -2.64 -3.86 -5.81
CA LEU A 69 -4.02 -4.11 -6.20
C LEU A 69 -4.42 -5.58 -6.00
N VAL A 70 -3.52 -6.52 -6.33
CA VAL A 70 -3.73 -7.95 -6.07
C VAL A 70 -3.83 -8.23 -4.56
N GLY A 71 -2.97 -7.63 -3.74
CA GLY A 71 -3.04 -7.74 -2.28
C GLY A 71 -4.37 -7.22 -1.73
N ILE A 72 -4.82 -6.04 -2.19
CA ILE A 72 -6.13 -5.48 -1.83
C ILE A 72 -7.26 -6.38 -2.27
N LEU A 73 -7.21 -6.95 -3.48
CA LEU A 73 -8.23 -7.86 -3.98
C LEU A 73 -8.35 -9.10 -3.09
N ILE A 74 -7.23 -9.73 -2.75
CA ILE A 74 -7.20 -10.93 -1.90
C ILE A 74 -7.82 -10.63 -0.53
N VAL A 75 -7.38 -9.54 0.11
CA VAL A 75 -7.92 -9.16 1.42
C VAL A 75 -9.39 -8.75 1.31
N ALA A 76 -9.80 -8.05 0.25
CA ALA A 76 -11.20 -7.68 0.03
C ALA A 76 -12.11 -8.92 -0.13
N VAL A 77 -11.66 -9.93 -0.87
CA VAL A 77 -12.38 -11.20 -1.00
C VAL A 77 -12.42 -11.96 0.33
N ALA A 78 -11.31 -12.02 1.07
CA ALA A 78 -11.26 -12.68 2.38
C ALA A 78 -12.18 -12.00 3.41
N VAL A 79 -12.13 -10.67 3.49
CA VAL A 79 -13.02 -9.87 4.37
C VAL A 79 -14.48 -9.99 3.93
N ARG A 80 -14.74 -10.14 2.63
CA ARG A 80 -16.08 -10.42 2.11
C ARG A 80 -16.56 -11.82 2.49
N SER A 81 -15.70 -12.84 2.46
CA SER A 81 -16.05 -14.22 2.81
C SER A 81 -16.20 -14.48 4.31
N TRP A 82 -15.80 -13.53 5.18
CA TRP A 82 -16.12 -13.59 6.61
C TRP A 82 -17.61 -13.28 6.90
N ILE A 83 -18.43 -13.03 5.85
CA ILE A 83 -19.87 -12.81 5.96
C ILE A 83 -20.68 -14.08 5.75
#